data_AF-A0A7Y5R447-F1
#
_entry.id   AF-A0A7Y5R447-F1
#
_cell.length_a   1.000
_cell.length_b   1.000
_cell.length_c   1.000
_cell.angle_alpha   90.00
_cell.angle_beta   90.00
_cell.angle_gamma   90.00
#
_symmetry.space_group_name_H-M   'P 1'
#
loop_
_entity.id
_entity.type
_entity.pdbx_description
1 polymer ?
#
loop_
_entity_poly.entity_id
_entity_poly.type
_entity_poly.pdbx_seq_one_letter_code
_entity_poly.pdbx_strand_id
1 'polypeptide(L)'
;MNNFFINKLLCILCLAVTTWHASAQRGLLVEDGKYLGLAQLPAYSGRKYNEVPLKVSLRPYCPVPGDQGSTGACVGWATGYGALTIMRMQRARVYDHAVATEMANSAAFVYNQIKLSNEDCTAGAYIEDALALLRNTGDCLERTFNFEQQSCLARPDARVLQEAAAFRIRDYAAVFALDEQPKSKSAKACKILAAQTPIIVGLGVTQSFWDIRPGTHLWNPTPDEPLAGYHALVVIGYDNVERQFELMNSFGPGWGLGGFVKIPYDDFERLCRYAYVLIPGDGELSKQIGEASPETLAAEANSFTGEFVFRRPAGYLTTADGDELPWFEEVSVRWNSTTRLYAPLEGEFSAGDVFQLVAREIPRGRYAYVFSQNPDGRVNLHFPKISDAGKSAGFVLEFNAEIVIPSEESVLQLSAPGEDFLCILFSKSEITDFEERFARLQALDGNLPQRVDKVFGDLFPASNDVRYGREKMAFIAVTTEQNAAVPLILRVVAK
;
A
#
# COMPACT_ATOMS: atom_id res chain seq x y z
N MET A 1 1.78 -6.36 88.48
CA MET A 1 0.61 -5.53 88.10
C MET A 1 1.14 -4.53 87.07
N ASN A 2 0.90 -4.69 85.76
CA ASN A 2 -0.35 -4.39 85.03
C ASN A 2 -0.78 -2.92 85.30
N ASN A 3 -0.98 -1.97 84.37
CA ASN A 3 -1.16 -1.88 82.90
C ASN A 3 -0.82 -0.41 82.44
N PHE A 4 -0.77 0.08 81.18
CA PHE A 4 -1.04 -0.44 79.81
C PHE A 4 -0.36 0.44 78.70
N PHE A 5 0.04 -0.18 77.58
CA PHE A 5 -0.03 0.24 76.15
C PHE A 5 0.23 1.69 75.59
N ILE A 6 1.01 1.70 74.48
CA ILE A 6 0.95 2.54 73.24
C ILE A 6 1.66 3.91 73.18
N ASN A 7 2.95 3.86 72.86
CA ASN A 7 3.52 4.16 71.52
C ASN A 7 2.89 5.28 70.65
N LYS A 8 3.58 6.44 70.55
CA LYS A 8 3.55 7.32 69.36
C LYS A 8 4.92 7.98 69.12
N LEU A 9 5.80 7.30 68.38
CA LEU A 9 6.99 7.91 67.80
C LEU A 9 6.60 8.61 66.48
N LEU A 10 6.66 9.95 66.44
CA LEU A 10 6.27 10.71 65.25
C LEU A 10 7.42 10.80 64.24
N CYS A 11 7.67 9.71 63.51
CA CYS A 11 8.55 9.74 62.34
C CYS A 11 7.90 10.57 61.24
N ILE A 12 8.39 11.80 61.03
CA ILE A 12 8.09 12.58 59.82
C ILE A 12 8.86 11.94 58.67
N LEU A 13 8.25 10.93 58.05
CA LEU A 13 8.72 10.37 56.79
C LEU A 13 8.34 11.37 55.70
N CYS A 14 9.32 12.10 55.16
CA CYS A 14 9.11 12.88 53.94
C CYS A 14 8.78 11.90 52.80
N LEU A 15 7.50 11.76 52.50
CA LEU A 15 7.00 11.17 51.26
C LEU A 15 7.45 12.08 50.11
N ALA A 16 8.67 11.86 49.64
CA ALA A 16 9.05 12.19 48.28
C ALA A 16 8.16 11.34 47.36
N VAL A 17 6.99 11.87 47.01
CA VAL A 17 6.20 11.38 45.89
C VAL A 17 7.04 11.64 44.66
N THR A 18 7.86 10.66 44.30
CA THR A 18 8.53 10.62 43.01
C THR A 18 7.43 10.51 41.96
N THR A 19 7.03 11.66 41.42
CA THR A 19 6.28 11.71 40.18
C THR A 19 7.17 11.07 39.12
N TRP A 20 6.97 9.78 38.90
CA TRP A 20 7.36 9.10 37.66
C TRP A 20 6.61 9.82 36.54
N HIS A 21 7.20 10.92 36.07
CA HIS A 21 6.87 11.49 34.79
C HIS A 21 7.08 10.36 33.80
N ALA A 22 6.01 10.01 33.06
CA ALA A 22 6.14 9.12 31.93
C ALA A 22 7.13 9.76 30.96
N SER A 23 8.37 9.24 30.97
CA SER A 23 9.32 9.50 29.90
C SER A 23 8.66 8.99 28.63
N ALA A 24 8.20 9.92 27.79
CA ALA A 24 7.23 9.63 26.75
C ALA A 24 7.73 8.50 25.84
N GLN A 25 6.91 7.46 25.64
CA GLN A 25 7.20 6.30 24.79
C GLN A 25 7.18 6.69 23.30
N ARG A 26 8.09 7.59 22.90
CA ARG A 26 8.25 8.12 21.55
C ARG A 26 9.10 7.16 20.73
N GLY A 27 8.47 6.13 20.18
CA GLY A 27 9.15 5.14 19.32
C GLY A 27 9.30 5.55 17.86
N LEU A 28 8.52 6.52 17.38
CA LEU A 28 8.56 6.97 15.98
C LEU A 28 9.49 8.16 15.81
N LEU A 29 10.50 7.99 14.97
CA LEU A 29 11.37 9.06 14.48
C LEU A 29 10.77 9.69 13.21
N VAL A 30 11.07 10.97 12.99
CA VAL A 30 10.43 11.80 11.97
C VAL A 30 11.49 12.46 11.11
N GLU A 31 11.55 12.10 9.83
CA GLU A 31 12.44 12.71 8.84
C GLU A 31 11.73 12.81 7.48
N ASP A 32 11.26 14.01 7.13
CA ASP A 32 10.48 14.25 5.91
C ASP A 32 11.21 13.81 4.62
N GLY A 33 12.54 13.85 4.60
CA GLY A 33 13.36 13.42 3.46
C GLY A 33 13.24 11.93 3.15
N LYS A 34 13.07 11.07 4.17
CA LYS A 34 12.83 9.63 3.97
C LYS A 34 11.46 9.41 3.31
N TYR A 35 10.42 10.10 3.80
CA TYR A 35 9.07 10.01 3.27
C TYR A 35 8.98 10.52 1.82
N LEU A 36 9.58 11.68 1.52
CA LEU A 36 9.62 12.25 0.16
C LEU A 36 10.39 11.40 -0.85
N GLY A 37 11.32 10.56 -0.37
CA GLY A 37 12.03 9.58 -1.21
C GLY A 37 11.19 8.36 -1.60
N LEU A 38 9.99 8.17 -1.04
CA LEU A 38 9.12 7.04 -1.36
C LEU A 38 8.26 7.28 -2.60
N ALA A 39 7.93 6.19 -3.28
CA ALA A 39 6.90 6.20 -4.30
C ALA A 39 5.51 6.48 -3.65
N GLN A 40 4.76 7.41 -4.22
CA GLN A 40 3.37 7.67 -3.80
C GLN A 40 2.40 6.76 -4.55
N LEU A 41 1.31 6.35 -3.91
CA LEU A 41 0.24 5.64 -4.61
C LEU A 41 -0.28 6.46 -5.79
N PRO A 42 -0.48 5.85 -6.96
CA PRO A 42 -1.01 6.55 -8.12
C PRO A 42 -2.46 6.99 -7.89
N ALA A 43 -2.87 8.02 -8.61
CA ALA A 43 -4.26 8.43 -8.66
C ALA A 43 -5.09 7.37 -9.42
N TYR A 44 -5.67 6.42 -8.69
CA TYR A 44 -6.65 5.49 -9.23
C TYR A 44 -7.99 6.18 -9.49
N SER A 45 -8.78 5.63 -10.39
CA SER A 45 -10.12 6.08 -10.72
C SER A 45 -11.05 4.93 -11.12
N GLY A 46 -12.12 5.22 -11.86
CA GLY A 46 -13.19 4.28 -12.19
C GLY A 46 -14.42 4.42 -11.30
N ARG A 47 -15.60 4.09 -11.85
CA ARG A 47 -16.91 4.35 -11.20
C ARG A 47 -16.99 3.79 -9.77
N LYS A 48 -16.53 2.55 -9.57
CA LYS A 48 -16.54 1.87 -8.25
C LYS A 48 -15.48 2.38 -7.28
N TYR A 49 -14.39 3.00 -7.75
CA TYR A 49 -13.34 3.52 -6.87
C TYR A 49 -13.76 4.80 -6.13
N ASN A 50 -14.75 5.53 -6.66
CA ASN A 50 -15.38 6.65 -5.96
C ASN A 50 -16.56 6.20 -5.07
N GLU A 51 -17.01 4.95 -5.17
CA GLU A 51 -18.06 4.35 -4.34
C GLU A 51 -17.44 3.59 -3.15
N VAL A 52 -17.08 4.32 -2.08
CA VAL A 52 -16.62 3.68 -0.84
C VAL A 52 -17.82 3.20 0.01
N PRO A 53 -17.74 2.04 0.68
CA PRO A 53 -18.77 1.61 1.65
C PRO A 53 -19.03 2.67 2.74
N LEU A 54 -20.20 2.67 3.36
CA LEU A 54 -20.49 3.56 4.51
C LEU A 54 -19.56 3.29 5.70
N LYS A 55 -19.11 2.05 5.86
CA LYS A 55 -18.25 1.61 6.96
C LYS A 55 -17.37 0.45 6.52
N VAL A 56 -16.12 0.45 6.95
CA VAL A 56 -15.19 -0.68 6.83
C VAL A 56 -14.54 -0.93 8.19
N SER A 57 -14.36 -2.19 8.57
CA SER A 57 -13.49 -2.56 9.67
C SER A 57 -12.73 -3.84 9.34
N LEU A 58 -11.41 -3.77 9.47
CA LEU A 58 -10.46 -4.87 9.37
C LEU A 58 -10.19 -5.50 10.74
N ARG A 59 -10.89 -5.05 11.80
CA ARG A 59 -10.78 -5.57 13.17
C ARG A 59 -10.86 -7.11 13.25
N PRO A 60 -11.73 -7.82 12.51
CA PRO A 60 -11.78 -9.29 12.54
C PRO A 60 -10.47 -10.00 12.12
N TYR A 61 -9.60 -9.33 11.37
CA TYR A 61 -8.31 -9.87 10.91
C TYR A 61 -7.13 -9.44 11.79
N CYS A 62 -7.36 -8.59 12.79
CA CYS A 62 -6.30 -8.08 13.65
C CYS A 62 -5.89 -9.17 14.67
N PRO A 63 -4.59 -9.32 14.98
CA PRO A 63 -4.20 -10.01 16.22
C PRO A 63 -4.71 -9.22 17.43
N VAL A 64 -4.70 -9.82 18.61
CA VAL A 64 -4.89 -9.10 19.87
C VAL A 64 -3.80 -8.02 19.97
N PRO A 65 -4.14 -6.73 20.21
CA PRO A 65 -3.15 -5.67 20.30
C PRO A 65 -2.06 -5.99 21.35
N GLY A 66 -0.81 -6.07 20.90
CA GLY A 66 0.33 -6.35 21.77
C GLY A 66 0.78 -5.12 22.56
N ASP A 67 1.75 -5.32 23.46
CA ASP A 67 2.25 -4.28 24.36
C ASP A 67 3.77 -4.07 24.16
N GLN A 68 4.16 -2.87 23.74
CA GLN A 68 5.56 -2.50 23.56
C GLN A 68 6.30 -2.22 24.88
N GLY A 69 5.58 -2.09 26.00
CA GLY A 69 6.15 -1.73 27.30
C GLY A 69 7.00 -0.46 27.22
N SER A 70 8.14 -0.45 27.90
CA SER A 70 9.07 0.69 27.89
C SER A 70 9.93 0.81 26.61
N THR A 71 9.69 0.01 25.56
CA THR A 71 10.48 0.08 24.32
C THR A 71 9.96 1.16 23.37
N GLY A 72 10.86 1.69 22.53
CA GLY A 72 10.53 2.55 21.39
C GLY A 72 9.99 1.78 20.17
N ALA A 73 9.42 0.59 20.35
CA ALA A 73 9.19 -0.36 19.26
C ALA A 73 7.92 -0.13 18.42
N CYS A 74 7.18 0.97 18.61
CA CYS A 74 5.86 1.15 17.97
C CYS A 74 5.88 1.00 16.44
N VAL A 75 6.99 1.35 15.78
CA VAL A 75 7.19 1.12 14.35
C VAL A 75 7.11 -0.37 14.01
N GLY A 76 7.83 -1.25 14.72
CA GLY A 76 7.79 -2.70 14.50
C GLY A 76 6.41 -3.30 14.78
N TRP A 77 5.73 -2.80 15.83
CA TRP A 77 4.35 -3.19 16.14
C TRP A 77 3.36 -2.76 15.05
N ALA A 78 3.49 -1.57 14.48
CA ALA A 78 2.59 -1.08 13.44
C ALA A 78 2.83 -1.79 12.09
N THR A 79 4.09 -1.96 11.68
CA THR A 79 4.43 -2.51 10.35
C THR A 79 4.35 -4.04 10.30
N GLY A 80 5.01 -4.74 11.22
CA GLY A 80 5.05 -6.20 11.27
C GLY A 80 3.79 -6.75 11.95
N TYR A 81 3.74 -6.64 13.28
CA TYR A 81 2.68 -7.26 14.08
C TYR A 81 1.27 -6.83 13.69
N GLY A 82 1.04 -5.54 13.39
CA GLY A 82 -0.24 -5.00 12.93
C GLY A 82 -0.48 -5.25 11.45
N ALA A 83 0.04 -4.37 10.60
CA ALA A 83 -0.34 -4.30 9.19
C ALA A 83 -0.02 -5.57 8.38
N LEU A 84 1.16 -6.16 8.54
CA LEU A 84 1.53 -7.38 7.82
C LEU A 84 0.72 -8.60 8.28
N THR A 85 0.46 -8.75 9.58
CA THR A 85 -0.44 -9.80 10.09
C THR A 85 -1.85 -9.65 9.55
N ILE A 86 -2.45 -8.46 9.63
CA ILE A 86 -3.80 -8.19 9.11
C ILE A 86 -3.88 -8.60 7.63
N MET A 87 -2.91 -8.16 6.82
CA MET A 87 -2.82 -8.50 5.40
C MET A 87 -2.69 -10.01 5.13
N ARG A 88 -1.95 -10.75 5.97
CA ARG A 88 -1.83 -12.21 5.89
C ARG A 88 -3.13 -12.91 6.29
N MET A 89 -3.77 -12.49 7.38
CA MET A 89 -5.04 -13.06 7.86
C MET A 89 -6.18 -12.82 6.88
N GLN A 90 -6.24 -11.64 6.25
CA GLN A 90 -7.18 -11.36 5.15
C GLN A 90 -6.99 -12.31 3.97
N ARG A 91 -5.76 -12.54 3.50
CA ARG A 91 -5.46 -13.47 2.40
C ARG A 91 -5.88 -14.91 2.74
N ALA A 92 -5.72 -15.31 4.00
CA ALA A 92 -6.10 -16.63 4.49
C ALA A 92 -7.56 -16.76 4.94
N ARG A 93 -8.34 -15.68 4.90
CA ARG A 93 -9.74 -15.64 5.38
C ARG A 93 -9.88 -16.08 6.84
N VAL A 94 -8.94 -15.66 7.69
CA VAL A 94 -8.96 -15.88 9.14
C VAL A 94 -9.65 -14.70 9.83
N TYR A 95 -10.74 -14.97 10.55
CA TYR A 95 -11.58 -13.97 11.21
C TYR A 95 -11.53 -14.07 12.75
N ASP A 96 -10.48 -14.68 13.29
CA ASP A 96 -10.32 -14.96 14.72
C ASP A 96 -9.07 -14.28 15.30
N HIS A 97 -9.25 -13.49 16.35
CA HIS A 97 -8.19 -12.73 17.00
C HIS A 97 -7.11 -13.62 17.64
N ALA A 98 -7.45 -14.79 18.19
CA ALA A 98 -6.49 -15.68 18.84
C ALA A 98 -5.63 -16.38 17.78
N VAL A 99 -6.23 -16.89 16.71
CA VAL A 99 -5.50 -17.47 15.56
C VAL A 99 -4.62 -16.41 14.89
N ALA A 100 -5.13 -15.18 14.71
CA ALA A 100 -4.34 -14.06 14.19
C ALA A 100 -3.15 -13.72 15.10
N THR A 101 -3.29 -13.86 16.43
CA THR A 101 -2.21 -13.63 17.40
C THR A 101 -1.16 -14.74 17.35
N GLU A 102 -1.56 -16.01 17.30
CA GLU A 102 -0.64 -17.14 17.15
C GLU A 102 0.18 -17.04 15.85
N MET A 103 -0.43 -16.50 14.80
CA MET A 103 0.15 -16.32 13.47
C MET A 103 0.76 -14.93 13.25
N ALA A 104 0.84 -14.08 14.27
CA ALA A 104 1.30 -12.70 14.15
C ALA A 104 2.78 -12.59 13.76
N ASN A 105 3.10 -11.57 12.96
CA ASN A 105 4.46 -11.18 12.61
C ASN A 105 5.18 -10.47 13.77
N SER A 106 6.51 -10.47 13.76
CA SER A 106 7.30 -10.09 14.92
C SER A 106 7.59 -8.59 15.02
N ALA A 107 7.06 -7.93 16.06
CA ALA A 107 7.41 -6.55 16.36
C ALA A 107 8.90 -6.41 16.78
N ALA A 108 9.40 -7.40 17.52
CA ALA A 108 10.77 -7.41 18.03
C ALA A 108 11.81 -7.67 16.93
N PHE A 109 11.52 -8.54 15.97
CA PHE A 109 12.41 -8.81 14.83
C PHE A 109 12.63 -7.53 14.03
N VAL A 110 11.54 -6.85 13.66
CA VAL A 110 11.60 -5.58 12.92
C VAL A 110 12.36 -4.54 13.73
N TYR A 111 11.91 -4.20 14.94
CA TYR A 111 12.47 -3.09 15.70
C TYR A 111 13.96 -3.26 16.04
N ASN A 112 14.37 -4.47 16.48
CA ASN A 112 15.75 -4.70 16.90
C ASN A 112 16.76 -4.37 15.79
N GLN A 113 16.39 -4.61 14.53
CA GLN A 113 17.23 -4.44 13.35
C GLN A 113 17.31 -3.00 12.83
N ILE A 114 16.28 -2.17 13.05
CA ILE A 114 16.17 -0.81 12.47
C ILE A 114 16.33 0.34 13.47
N LYS A 115 16.33 0.06 14.77
CA LYS A 115 16.40 1.11 15.81
C LYS A 115 17.66 1.98 15.68
N LEU A 116 17.50 3.28 15.90
CA LEU A 116 18.53 4.30 15.63
C LEU A 116 19.83 4.06 16.42
N SER A 117 19.72 3.64 17.68
CA SER A 117 20.85 3.21 18.50
C SER A 117 20.74 1.72 18.79
N ASN A 118 21.81 0.98 18.49
CA ASN A 118 21.87 -0.45 18.70
C ASN A 118 21.86 -0.86 20.18
N GLU A 119 22.19 0.06 21.09
CA GLU A 119 22.36 -0.15 22.54
C GLU A 119 21.18 0.35 23.39
N ASP A 120 20.27 1.14 22.81
CA ASP A 120 19.17 1.78 23.53
C ASP A 120 17.80 1.28 23.01
N CYS A 121 17.04 0.63 23.90
CA CYS A 121 15.70 0.12 23.59
C CYS A 121 14.67 1.23 23.34
N THR A 122 14.96 2.49 23.70
CA THR A 122 14.05 3.65 23.58
C THR A 122 14.38 4.54 22.39
N ALA A 123 15.47 4.26 21.65
CA ALA A 123 15.99 5.11 20.57
C ALA A 123 15.03 5.35 19.39
N GLY A 124 13.99 4.52 19.25
CA GLY A 124 13.00 4.63 18.19
C GLY A 124 13.54 4.21 16.82
N ALA A 125 12.66 4.30 15.81
CA ALA A 125 12.93 3.92 14.43
C ALA A 125 12.12 4.75 13.42
N TYR A 126 12.48 4.65 12.15
CA TYR A 126 11.73 5.19 11.02
C TYR A 126 10.84 4.11 10.38
N ILE A 127 9.64 4.48 9.92
CA ILE A 127 8.71 3.52 9.28
C ILE A 127 9.26 3.06 7.92
N GLU A 128 9.99 3.93 7.23
CA GLU A 128 10.63 3.68 5.95
C GLU A 128 11.69 2.57 6.06
N ASP A 129 12.47 2.56 7.15
CA ASP A 129 13.49 1.53 7.39
C ASP A 129 12.85 0.17 7.74
N ALA A 130 11.70 0.19 8.44
CA ALA A 130 10.90 -1.01 8.67
C ALA A 130 10.34 -1.58 7.36
N LEU A 131 9.75 -0.74 6.50
CA LEU A 131 9.20 -1.16 5.21
C LEU A 131 10.31 -1.69 4.28
N ALA A 132 11.49 -1.06 4.26
CA ALA A 132 12.66 -1.54 3.55
C ALA A 132 13.15 -2.90 4.08
N LEU A 133 13.18 -3.11 5.40
CA LEU A 133 13.51 -4.41 6.02
C LEU A 133 12.48 -5.47 5.62
N LEU A 134 11.18 -5.18 5.70
CA LEU A 134 10.11 -6.10 5.32
C LEU A 134 10.19 -6.50 3.84
N ARG A 135 10.63 -5.60 2.95
CA ARG A 135 10.78 -5.88 1.52
C ARG A 135 12.03 -6.74 1.25
N ASN A 136 13.16 -6.39 1.85
CA ASN A 136 14.46 -7.04 1.56
C ASN A 136 14.67 -8.35 2.34
N THR A 137 14.28 -8.37 3.61
CA THR A 137 14.47 -9.51 4.53
C THR A 137 13.16 -10.23 4.80
N GLY A 138 12.06 -9.50 5.00
CA GLY A 138 10.79 -10.03 5.50
C GLY A 138 10.71 -9.92 7.01
N ASP A 139 9.92 -10.80 7.64
CA ASP A 139 9.68 -10.80 9.09
C ASP A 139 9.32 -12.20 9.58
N CYS A 140 9.82 -12.63 10.74
CA CYS A 140 9.43 -13.92 11.30
C CYS A 140 8.08 -13.82 12.04
N LEU A 141 7.71 -14.87 12.77
CA LEU A 141 6.54 -14.84 13.64
C LEU A 141 6.92 -14.36 15.05
N GLU A 142 6.00 -13.68 15.74
CA GLU A 142 6.20 -13.20 17.12
C GLU A 142 6.55 -14.37 18.06
N ARG A 143 5.94 -15.55 17.87
CA ARG A 143 6.29 -16.78 18.63
C ARG A 143 7.74 -17.26 18.44
N THR A 144 8.43 -16.85 17.37
CA THR A 144 9.84 -17.19 17.11
C THR A 144 10.81 -16.13 17.66
N PHE A 145 10.40 -14.86 17.67
CA PHE A 145 11.21 -13.74 18.13
C PHE A 145 10.27 -12.68 18.74
N ASN A 146 10.37 -12.42 20.04
CA ASN A 146 9.49 -11.50 20.78
C ASN A 146 10.24 -10.85 21.94
N PHE A 147 9.68 -9.77 22.50
CA PHE A 147 10.28 -9.06 23.63
C PHE A 147 10.21 -9.80 24.99
N GLU A 148 9.41 -10.88 25.11
CA GLU A 148 9.40 -11.71 26.32
C GLU A 148 10.64 -12.61 26.41
N GLN A 149 11.12 -13.11 25.26
CA GLN A 149 12.24 -14.04 25.15
C GLN A 149 13.54 -13.37 24.70
N GLN A 150 13.46 -12.23 24.02
CA GLN A 150 14.60 -11.54 23.40
C GLN A 150 14.75 -10.12 23.97
N SER A 151 15.99 -9.76 24.32
CA SER A 151 16.35 -8.36 24.55
C SER A 151 16.17 -7.54 23.28
N CYS A 152 15.91 -6.22 23.40
CA CYS A 152 15.93 -5.30 22.26
C CYS A 152 17.30 -5.26 21.53
N LEU A 153 18.36 -5.77 22.18
CA LEU A 153 19.72 -5.88 21.66
C LEU A 153 19.94 -7.16 20.82
N ALA A 154 19.03 -8.13 20.92
CA ALA A 154 19.17 -9.43 20.26
C ALA A 154 19.15 -9.30 18.73
N ARG A 155 19.90 -10.18 18.05
CA ARG A 155 19.93 -10.31 16.59
C ARG A 155 19.28 -11.64 16.17
N PRO A 156 18.54 -11.68 15.06
CA PRO A 156 18.03 -12.94 14.53
C PRO A 156 19.18 -13.84 14.06
N ASP A 157 19.06 -15.14 14.32
CA ASP A 157 19.96 -16.15 13.78
C ASP A 157 19.56 -16.56 12.34
N ALA A 158 20.34 -17.44 11.72
CA ALA A 158 20.08 -17.91 10.36
C ALA A 158 18.73 -18.64 10.19
N ARG A 159 18.20 -19.28 11.23
CA ARG A 159 16.88 -19.96 11.21
C ARG A 159 15.76 -18.92 11.26
N VAL A 160 15.89 -17.89 12.11
CA VAL A 160 14.92 -16.79 12.17
C VAL A 160 14.92 -16.00 10.86
N LEU A 161 16.08 -15.74 10.26
CA LEU A 161 16.19 -15.11 8.94
C LEU A 161 15.60 -15.97 7.80
N GLN A 162 15.69 -17.30 7.90
CA GLN A 162 15.06 -18.22 6.95
C GLN A 162 13.53 -18.19 7.05
N GLU A 163 12.96 -18.15 8.27
CA GLU A 163 11.53 -17.94 8.45
C GLU A 163 11.09 -16.55 7.94
N ALA A 164 11.87 -15.51 8.22
CA ALA A 164 11.55 -14.14 7.81
C ALA A 164 11.41 -13.99 6.29
N ALA A 165 12.28 -14.65 5.52
CA ALA A 165 12.24 -14.65 4.07
C ALA A 165 10.91 -15.17 3.48
N ALA A 166 10.15 -15.99 4.21
CA ALA A 166 8.84 -16.50 3.78
C ALA A 166 7.72 -15.46 3.86
N PHE A 167 7.91 -14.35 4.59
CA PHE A 167 6.90 -13.31 4.81
C PHE A 167 7.33 -11.92 4.32
N ARG A 168 8.23 -11.87 3.32
CA ARG A 168 8.57 -10.62 2.61
C ARG A 168 7.33 -9.92 2.06
N ILE A 169 7.30 -8.59 2.16
CA ILE A 169 6.38 -7.77 1.36
C ILE A 169 6.92 -7.66 -0.06
N ARG A 170 6.02 -7.64 -1.04
CA ARG A 170 6.35 -7.36 -2.45
C ARG A 170 6.79 -5.91 -2.61
N ASP A 171 6.04 -4.99 -1.98
CA ASP A 171 6.28 -3.57 -2.12
C ASP A 171 5.57 -2.73 -1.04
N TYR A 172 5.83 -1.43 -1.04
CA TYR A 172 5.17 -0.44 -0.19
C TYR A 172 5.13 0.95 -0.88
N ALA A 173 4.23 1.82 -0.41
CA ALA A 173 4.10 3.19 -0.94
C ALA A 173 3.56 4.16 0.11
N ALA A 174 3.86 5.44 -0.07
CA ALA A 174 3.21 6.55 0.64
C ALA A 174 1.77 6.74 0.11
N VAL A 175 0.81 7.01 0.99
CA VAL A 175 -0.62 7.18 0.62
C VAL A 175 -0.90 8.58 0.05
N PHE A 176 -0.15 9.59 0.51
CA PHE A 176 -0.33 10.98 0.13
C PHE A 176 0.98 11.78 0.27
N ALA A 177 1.06 12.97 -0.32
CA ALA A 177 2.19 13.87 -0.18
C ALA A 177 2.25 14.53 1.22
N LEU A 178 3.38 15.11 1.61
CA LEU A 178 3.49 15.79 2.92
C LEU A 178 2.62 17.05 3.02
N ASP A 179 2.49 17.76 1.91
CA ASP A 179 1.67 18.95 1.71
C ASP A 179 0.23 18.63 1.23
N GLU A 180 -0.19 17.36 1.34
CA GLU A 180 -1.54 16.93 0.98
C GLU A 180 -2.61 17.75 1.71
N GLN A 181 -3.56 18.30 0.93
CA GLN A 181 -4.72 19.01 1.44
C GLN A 181 -5.44 18.18 2.53
N PRO A 182 -5.73 18.75 3.72
CA PRO A 182 -6.25 17.99 4.86
C PRO A 182 -7.39 17.04 4.51
N LYS A 183 -8.48 17.55 3.90
CA LYS A 183 -9.66 16.76 3.50
C LYS A 183 -9.37 15.67 2.45
N SER A 184 -8.27 15.78 1.69
CA SER A 184 -7.83 14.74 0.77
C SER A 184 -7.19 13.55 1.50
N LYS A 185 -6.52 13.76 2.64
CA LYS A 185 -5.94 12.67 3.45
C LYS A 185 -6.99 11.67 3.92
N SER A 186 -8.13 12.15 4.46
CA SER A 186 -9.23 11.28 4.90
C SER A 186 -9.92 10.60 3.72
N ALA A 187 -10.19 11.32 2.62
CA ALA A 187 -10.76 10.75 1.40
C ALA A 187 -9.88 9.63 0.79
N LYS A 188 -8.55 9.84 0.72
CA LYS A 188 -7.58 8.82 0.31
C LYS A 188 -7.61 7.64 1.29
N ALA A 189 -7.51 7.87 2.60
CA ALA A 189 -7.55 6.80 3.60
C ALA A 189 -8.82 5.93 3.51
N CYS A 190 -10.00 6.51 3.32
CA CYS A 190 -11.25 5.75 3.13
C CYS A 190 -11.19 4.83 1.90
N LYS A 191 -10.63 5.31 0.78
CA LYS A 191 -10.45 4.49 -0.44
C LYS A 191 -9.48 3.32 -0.22
N ILE A 192 -8.36 3.54 0.47
CA ILE A 192 -7.39 2.49 0.82
C ILE A 192 -8.00 1.43 1.76
N LEU A 193 -8.84 1.85 2.70
CA LEU A 193 -9.54 0.94 3.59
C LEU A 193 -10.65 0.17 2.84
N ALA A 194 -11.37 0.82 1.91
CA ALA A 194 -12.30 0.15 1.01
C ALA A 194 -11.61 -0.98 0.20
N ALA A 195 -10.37 -0.75 -0.25
CA ALA A 195 -9.47 -1.74 -0.87
C ALA A 195 -9.08 -2.93 0.03
N GLN A 196 -9.62 -3.01 1.26
CA GLN A 196 -9.25 -3.98 2.28
C GLN A 196 -7.73 -3.92 2.57
N THR A 197 -7.18 -2.71 2.69
CA THR A 197 -5.76 -2.46 3.03
C THR A 197 -5.66 -1.67 4.34
N PRO A 198 -4.97 -2.18 5.39
CA PRO A 198 -4.67 -1.39 6.58
C PRO A 198 -3.64 -0.32 6.25
N ILE A 199 -3.69 0.82 6.95
CA ILE A 199 -2.78 1.95 6.71
C ILE A 199 -1.86 2.11 7.92
N ILE A 200 -0.56 1.99 7.71
CA ILE A 200 0.43 2.33 8.74
C ILE A 200 0.53 3.85 8.77
N VAL A 201 0.43 4.48 9.94
CA VAL A 201 0.45 5.94 10.07
C VAL A 201 1.45 6.43 11.10
N GLY A 202 2.17 7.50 10.74
CA GLY A 202 2.93 8.32 11.66
C GLY A 202 2.08 9.48 12.14
N LEU A 203 1.53 9.35 13.34
CA LEU A 203 0.53 10.26 13.90
C LEU A 203 1.17 11.16 14.95
N GLY A 204 0.96 12.48 14.83
CA GLY A 204 1.24 13.41 15.90
C GLY A 204 0.26 13.18 17.05
N VAL A 205 0.76 12.83 18.22
CA VAL A 205 -0.07 12.51 19.40
C VAL A 205 0.08 13.59 20.47
N THR A 206 -1.03 13.95 21.11
CA THR A 206 -1.10 14.98 22.15
C THR A 206 -1.11 14.34 23.54
N GLN A 207 -1.19 15.13 24.62
CA GLN A 207 -1.16 14.59 25.99
C GLN A 207 -2.37 13.69 26.26
N SER A 208 -3.55 14.08 25.77
CA SER A 208 -4.80 13.32 25.90
C SER A 208 -4.73 11.92 25.28
N PHE A 209 -3.83 11.65 24.32
CA PHE A 209 -3.59 10.30 23.80
C PHE A 209 -2.91 9.39 24.83
N TRP A 210 -1.87 9.90 25.51
CA TRP A 210 -1.15 9.16 26.55
C TRP A 210 -2.01 8.92 27.79
N ASP A 211 -3.02 9.76 28.02
CA ASP A 211 -3.97 9.65 29.12
C ASP A 211 -5.21 8.78 28.85
N ILE A 212 -5.31 8.17 27.66
CA ILE A 212 -6.38 7.23 27.31
C ILE A 212 -6.45 6.07 28.33
N ARG A 213 -7.67 5.74 28.74
CA ARG A 213 -7.95 4.74 29.80
C ARG A 213 -8.65 3.51 29.22
N PRO A 214 -8.67 2.37 29.94
CA PRO A 214 -9.44 1.19 29.55
C PRO A 214 -10.92 1.56 29.31
N GLY A 215 -11.48 1.11 28.19
CA GLY A 215 -12.87 1.40 27.77
C GLY A 215 -13.06 2.69 26.98
N THR A 216 -12.05 3.57 26.87
CA THR A 216 -12.13 4.76 26.00
C THR A 216 -12.22 4.35 24.53
N HIS A 217 -13.31 4.70 23.86
CA HIS A 217 -13.59 4.31 22.47
C HIS A 217 -13.24 5.41 21.44
N LEU A 218 -13.15 6.67 21.86
CA LEU A 218 -12.87 7.83 21.02
C LEU A 218 -11.78 8.68 21.67
N TRP A 219 -10.76 9.02 20.91
CA TRP A 219 -9.79 10.05 21.20
C TRP A 219 -10.18 11.30 20.42
N ASN A 220 -10.46 12.39 21.14
CA ASN A 220 -10.94 13.66 20.61
C ASN A 220 -10.10 14.79 21.23
N PRO A 221 -8.85 14.99 20.77
CA PRO A 221 -7.97 16.03 21.29
C PRO A 221 -8.52 17.42 20.96
N THR A 222 -8.26 18.42 21.79
CA THR A 222 -8.67 19.79 21.42
C THR A 222 -7.80 20.30 20.26
N PRO A 223 -8.32 21.20 19.39
CA PRO A 223 -7.55 21.72 18.25
C PRO A 223 -6.23 22.39 18.66
N ASP A 224 -6.23 23.08 19.80
CA ASP A 224 -5.07 23.79 20.35
C ASP A 224 -4.19 22.91 21.26
N GLU A 225 -4.48 21.62 21.42
CA GLU A 225 -3.67 20.75 22.27
C GLU A 225 -2.27 20.53 21.66
N PRO A 226 -1.18 20.82 22.39
CA PRO A 226 0.16 20.71 21.84
C PRO A 226 0.56 19.25 21.59
N LEU A 227 1.36 19.04 20.54
CA LEU A 227 1.95 17.73 20.24
C LEU A 227 2.86 17.29 21.39
N ALA A 228 2.56 16.12 21.95
CA ALA A 228 3.33 15.43 22.97
C ALA A 228 4.29 14.37 22.38
N GLY A 229 4.29 14.17 21.06
CA GLY A 229 5.24 13.32 20.34
C GLY A 229 4.68 12.84 18.99
N TYR A 230 5.36 11.87 18.40
CA TYR A 230 4.88 11.10 17.26
C TYR A 230 4.84 9.62 17.65
N HIS A 231 3.84 8.91 17.12
CA HIS A 231 3.62 7.49 17.38
C HIS A 231 3.20 6.76 16.10
N ALA A 232 3.65 5.51 15.96
CA ALA A 232 3.29 4.65 14.83
C ALA A 232 2.08 3.80 15.20
N LEU A 233 1.04 3.85 14.36
CA LEU A 233 -0.27 3.22 14.57
C LEU A 233 -0.74 2.55 13.26
N VAL A 234 -1.79 1.73 13.35
CA VAL A 234 -2.43 1.17 12.14
C VAL A 234 -3.90 1.62 12.08
N VAL A 235 -4.28 2.28 10.99
CA VAL A 235 -5.69 2.52 10.66
C VAL A 235 -6.27 1.23 10.12
N ILE A 236 -7.30 0.73 10.80
CA ILE A 236 -7.93 -0.57 10.51
C ILE A 236 -9.39 -0.44 10.09
N GLY A 237 -9.95 0.77 10.04
CA GLY A 237 -11.35 0.95 9.64
C GLY A 237 -11.77 2.40 9.63
N TYR A 238 -12.96 2.64 9.08
CA TYR A 238 -13.61 3.95 9.09
C TYR A 238 -15.12 3.81 9.19
N ASP A 239 -15.77 4.87 9.64
CA ASP A 239 -17.21 5.02 9.70
C ASP A 239 -17.58 6.40 9.15
N ASN A 240 -18.18 6.45 7.95
CA ASN A 240 -18.54 7.71 7.28
C ASN A 240 -19.77 8.38 7.90
N VAL A 241 -20.57 7.68 8.71
CA VAL A 241 -21.69 8.28 9.46
C VAL A 241 -21.15 9.07 10.64
N GLU A 242 -20.26 8.44 11.42
CA GLU A 242 -19.62 9.04 12.59
C GLU A 242 -18.40 9.94 12.24
N ARG A 243 -17.96 9.92 10.97
CA ARG A 243 -16.75 10.58 10.45
C ARG A 243 -15.50 10.28 11.29
N GLN A 244 -15.25 9.00 11.55
CA GLN A 244 -14.17 8.53 12.42
C GLN A 244 -13.39 7.37 11.79
N PHE A 245 -12.07 7.36 11.98
CA PHE A 245 -11.20 6.20 11.73
C PHE A 245 -11.05 5.36 12.99
N GLU A 246 -10.88 4.04 12.86
CA GLU A 246 -10.51 3.11 13.94
C GLU A 246 -9.02 2.79 13.85
N LEU A 247 -8.30 2.95 14.96
CA LEU A 247 -6.85 2.75 15.09
C LEU A 247 -6.55 1.56 16.00
N MET A 248 -5.63 0.70 15.57
CA MET A 248 -4.98 -0.32 16.39
C MET A 248 -3.69 0.26 16.98
N ASN A 249 -3.47 0.03 18.28
CA ASN A 249 -2.30 0.50 19.03
C ASN A 249 -1.46 -0.66 19.59
N SER A 250 -0.32 -0.35 20.21
CA SER A 250 0.67 -1.28 20.76
C SER A 250 0.91 -1.10 22.27
N PHE A 251 -0.15 -0.77 23.03
CA PHE A 251 -0.14 -0.65 24.50
C PHE A 251 -1.02 -1.71 25.18
N GLY A 252 -1.14 -2.88 24.56
CA GLY A 252 -1.91 -4.03 25.06
C GLY A 252 -3.44 -3.87 24.93
N PRO A 253 -4.19 -4.95 25.19
CA PRO A 253 -5.65 -4.93 25.11
C PRO A 253 -6.29 -4.14 26.26
N GLY A 254 -5.54 -3.82 27.31
CA GLY A 254 -6.01 -2.99 28.43
C GLY A 254 -6.12 -1.50 28.10
N TRP A 255 -5.47 -1.02 27.04
CA TRP A 255 -5.53 0.38 26.62
C TRP A 255 -6.72 0.63 25.68
N GLY A 256 -7.40 1.77 25.80
CA GLY A 256 -8.56 2.10 24.97
C GLY A 256 -9.66 1.02 25.01
N LEU A 257 -10.35 0.78 23.90
CA LEU A 257 -11.39 -0.25 23.77
C LEU A 257 -10.81 -1.56 23.21
N GLY A 258 -10.05 -2.27 24.06
CA GLY A 258 -9.44 -3.56 23.70
C GLY A 258 -8.15 -3.44 22.90
N GLY A 259 -7.37 -2.37 23.13
CA GLY A 259 -6.18 -1.99 22.36
C GLY A 259 -6.46 -1.14 21.10
N PHE A 260 -7.71 -0.70 20.93
CA PHE A 260 -8.17 0.13 19.81
C PHE A 260 -8.77 1.45 20.29
N VAL A 261 -8.67 2.50 19.47
CA VAL A 261 -9.38 3.76 19.70
C VAL A 261 -9.83 4.36 18.36
N LYS A 262 -10.89 5.16 18.37
CA LYS A 262 -11.28 5.97 17.21
C LYS A 262 -10.67 7.37 17.25
N ILE A 263 -10.51 7.98 16.08
CA ILE A 263 -10.13 9.39 15.89
C ILE A 263 -11.09 10.05 14.89
N PRO A 264 -11.60 11.28 15.12
CA PRO A 264 -12.36 12.03 14.11
C PRO A 264 -11.53 12.27 12.84
N TYR A 265 -12.19 12.35 11.68
CA TYR A 265 -11.52 12.64 10.41
C TYR A 265 -10.72 13.94 10.49
N ASP A 266 -11.32 15.02 10.99
CA ASP A 266 -10.70 16.34 11.04
C ASP A 266 -9.43 16.36 11.93
N ASP A 267 -9.36 15.52 12.98
CA ASP A 267 -8.15 15.32 13.78
C ASP A 267 -7.12 14.44 13.07
N PHE A 268 -7.55 13.38 12.39
CA PHE A 268 -6.65 12.58 11.56
C PHE A 268 -5.99 13.41 10.45
N GLU A 269 -6.76 14.25 9.75
CA GLU A 269 -6.28 15.12 8.69
C GLU A 269 -5.20 16.12 9.18
N ARG A 270 -5.39 16.64 10.39
CA ARG A 270 -4.49 17.57 11.10
C ARG A 270 -3.24 16.89 11.65
N LEU A 271 -3.39 15.72 12.27
CA LEU A 271 -2.35 15.07 13.06
C LEU A 271 -1.56 14.00 12.29
N CYS A 272 -2.13 13.42 11.22
CA CYS A 272 -1.46 12.39 10.42
C CYS A 272 -0.41 13.05 9.52
N ARG A 273 0.87 12.84 9.87
CA ARG A 273 2.02 13.36 9.11
C ARG A 273 2.38 12.42 7.97
N TYR A 274 2.47 11.12 8.26
CA TYR A 274 2.88 10.09 7.31
C TYR A 274 1.83 9.00 7.24
N ALA A 275 1.57 8.47 6.04
CA ALA A 275 0.70 7.31 5.85
C ALA A 275 1.27 6.39 4.77
N TYR A 276 1.29 5.08 5.04
CA TYR A 276 1.92 4.08 4.19
C TYR A 276 1.02 2.86 4.04
N VAL A 277 1.15 2.19 2.89
CA VAL A 277 0.62 0.84 2.68
C VAL A 277 1.76 -0.12 2.37
N LEU A 278 1.56 -1.40 2.71
CA LEU A 278 2.41 -2.50 2.27
C LEU A 278 1.59 -3.52 1.47
N ILE A 279 2.28 -4.27 0.61
CA ILE A 279 1.70 -5.34 -0.21
C ILE A 279 2.39 -6.64 0.17
N PRO A 280 1.71 -7.65 0.77
CA PRO A 280 2.34 -8.91 1.10
C PRO A 280 2.82 -9.62 -0.18
N GLY A 281 3.98 -10.27 -0.10
CA GLY A 281 4.47 -11.17 -1.15
C GLY A 281 3.60 -12.41 -1.29
N ASP A 282 3.97 -13.29 -2.22
CA ASP A 282 3.30 -14.58 -2.45
C ASP A 282 3.76 -15.71 -1.49
N GLY A 283 4.18 -15.31 -0.29
CA GLY A 283 4.69 -16.18 0.76
C GLY A 283 3.69 -17.24 1.27
N GLU A 284 4.23 -18.32 1.83
CA GLU A 284 3.47 -19.55 2.13
C GLU A 284 2.55 -19.45 3.37
N LEU A 285 1.43 -18.72 3.26
CA LEU A 285 0.29 -18.94 4.18
C LEU A 285 -0.63 -20.09 3.73
N SER A 286 -0.72 -20.34 2.42
CA SER A 286 -1.61 -21.34 1.82
C SER A 286 -1.36 -22.78 2.28
N LYS A 287 -0.17 -23.07 2.82
CA LYS A 287 0.17 -24.40 3.35
C LYS A 287 -0.10 -24.59 4.85
N GLN A 288 -0.31 -23.51 5.61
CA GLN A 288 -0.45 -23.58 7.07
C GLN A 288 -1.90 -23.54 7.55
N ILE A 289 -2.84 -23.04 6.72
CA ILE A 289 -4.26 -22.95 7.05
C ILE A 289 -5.04 -23.68 5.95
N GLY A 290 -5.50 -24.90 6.27
CA GLY A 290 -5.92 -25.92 5.30
C GLY A 290 -7.29 -25.74 4.64
N GLU A 291 -7.71 -24.51 4.33
CA GLU A 291 -9.08 -24.20 3.87
C GLU A 291 -9.22 -23.78 2.39
N ALA A 292 -8.26 -24.14 1.54
CA ALA A 292 -8.49 -24.25 0.11
C ALA A 292 -7.65 -25.38 -0.50
N SER A 293 -8.14 -26.00 -1.57
CA SER A 293 -7.33 -26.96 -2.33
C SER A 293 -6.05 -26.27 -2.81
N PRO A 294 -4.85 -26.85 -2.58
CA PRO A 294 -3.58 -26.26 -3.01
C PRO A 294 -3.56 -25.93 -4.51
N GLU A 295 -4.27 -26.70 -5.31
CA GLU A 295 -4.40 -26.52 -6.76
C GLU A 295 -5.12 -25.23 -7.14
N THR A 296 -6.20 -24.86 -6.45
CA THR A 296 -6.97 -23.64 -6.74
C THR A 296 -6.17 -22.39 -6.38
N LEU A 297 -5.53 -22.37 -5.21
CA LEU A 297 -4.68 -21.25 -4.79
C LEU A 297 -3.43 -21.11 -5.66
N ALA A 298 -2.85 -22.23 -6.13
CA ALA A 298 -1.73 -22.20 -7.06
C ALA A 298 -2.15 -21.68 -8.45
N ALA A 299 -3.34 -22.03 -8.93
CA ALA A 299 -3.89 -21.51 -10.18
C ALA A 299 -4.17 -19.99 -10.11
N GLU A 300 -4.73 -19.50 -8.99
CA GLU A 300 -4.94 -18.06 -8.76
C GLU A 300 -3.61 -17.30 -8.59
N ALA A 301 -2.62 -17.86 -7.90
CA ALA A 301 -1.32 -17.22 -7.70
C ALA A 301 -0.47 -17.15 -8.99
N ASN A 302 -0.62 -18.14 -9.88
CA ASN A 302 0.10 -18.22 -11.15
C ASN A 302 -0.63 -17.53 -12.31
N SER A 303 -1.90 -17.22 -12.17
CA SER A 303 -2.63 -16.43 -13.16
C SER A 303 -2.53 -14.93 -12.91
N PHE A 304 -2.53 -14.16 -13.99
CA PHE A 304 -2.76 -12.72 -13.94
C PHE A 304 -3.43 -12.23 -15.23
N THR A 305 -4.09 -11.08 -15.10
CA THR A 305 -4.92 -10.47 -16.13
C THR A 305 -4.58 -8.99 -16.26
N GLY A 306 -5.10 -8.38 -17.31
CA GLY A 306 -5.11 -6.94 -17.48
C GLY A 306 -5.90 -6.56 -18.72
N GLU A 307 -6.56 -5.42 -18.66
CA GLU A 307 -7.30 -4.78 -19.73
C GLU A 307 -6.73 -3.39 -20.01
N PHE A 308 -6.72 -3.00 -21.29
CA PHE A 308 -6.23 -1.72 -21.75
C PHE A 308 -7.20 -1.03 -22.71
N VAL A 309 -8.04 -0.15 -22.19
CA VAL A 309 -9.03 0.57 -22.98
C VAL A 309 -8.39 1.80 -23.64
N PHE A 310 -8.65 1.96 -24.93
CA PHE A 310 -8.45 3.22 -25.65
C PHE A 310 -9.82 3.91 -25.76
N ARG A 311 -9.98 5.09 -25.15
CA ARG A 311 -11.27 5.82 -25.12
C ARG A 311 -11.09 7.26 -25.60
N ARG A 312 -12.11 7.85 -26.22
CA ARG A 312 -12.08 9.24 -26.70
C ARG A 312 -13.24 10.07 -26.13
N PRO A 313 -13.08 11.39 -25.93
CA PRO A 313 -14.19 12.26 -25.52
C PRO A 313 -15.33 12.18 -26.55
N ALA A 314 -16.56 12.06 -26.07
CA ALA A 314 -17.76 11.94 -26.92
C ALA A 314 -18.89 12.91 -26.53
N GLY A 315 -18.67 13.76 -25.50
CA GLY A 315 -19.54 14.85 -25.11
C GLY A 315 -19.49 15.12 -23.61
N TYR A 316 -20.56 15.70 -23.07
CA TYR A 316 -20.71 15.96 -21.63
C TYR A 316 -22.00 15.34 -21.08
N LEU A 317 -21.96 14.95 -19.81
CA LEU A 317 -23.11 14.59 -18.98
C LEU A 317 -23.34 15.73 -17.99
N THR A 318 -24.54 16.29 -17.96
CA THR A 318 -24.91 17.32 -16.97
C THR A 318 -25.33 16.65 -15.66
N THR A 319 -24.75 17.07 -14.53
CA THR A 319 -25.15 16.61 -13.19
C THR A 319 -26.50 17.22 -12.80
N ALA A 320 -27.10 16.72 -11.71
CA ALA A 320 -28.32 17.31 -11.15
C ALA A 320 -28.12 18.77 -10.68
N ASP A 321 -26.89 19.13 -10.33
CA ASP A 321 -26.48 20.46 -9.87
C ASP A 321 -26.07 21.40 -11.03
N GLY A 322 -26.02 20.89 -12.27
CA GLY A 322 -25.75 21.65 -13.49
C GLY A 322 -24.30 21.59 -14.01
N ASP A 323 -23.42 20.85 -13.35
CA ASP A 323 -22.02 20.69 -13.78
C ASP A 323 -21.90 19.81 -15.04
N GLU A 324 -21.02 20.18 -15.97
CA GLU A 324 -20.71 19.36 -17.15
C GLU A 324 -19.52 18.44 -16.90
N LEU A 325 -19.78 17.13 -16.83
CA LEU A 325 -18.73 16.10 -16.72
C LEU A 325 -18.44 15.49 -18.10
N PRO A 326 -17.20 15.46 -18.58
CA PRO A 326 -16.89 14.86 -19.88
C PRO A 326 -17.19 13.35 -19.85
N TRP A 327 -17.86 12.85 -20.88
CA TRP A 327 -18.04 11.41 -21.09
C TRP A 327 -17.20 10.91 -22.25
N PHE A 328 -16.73 9.68 -22.11
CA PHE A 328 -15.82 9.03 -23.04
C PHE A 328 -16.45 7.76 -23.60
N GLU A 329 -16.27 7.51 -24.89
CA GLU A 329 -16.63 6.24 -25.52
C GLU A 329 -15.38 5.36 -25.68
N GLU A 330 -15.53 4.07 -25.37
CA GLU A 330 -14.48 3.08 -25.60
C GLU A 330 -14.42 2.75 -27.11
N VAL A 331 -13.22 2.79 -27.69
CA VAL A 331 -13.03 2.50 -29.12
C VAL A 331 -12.91 0.99 -29.31
N SER A 332 -13.80 0.43 -30.13
CA SER A 332 -13.77 -0.98 -30.51
C SER A 332 -12.46 -1.36 -31.21
N VAL A 333 -11.84 -2.47 -30.80
CA VAL A 333 -10.55 -2.96 -31.31
C VAL A 333 -10.63 -4.39 -31.83
N ARG A 334 -9.62 -4.83 -32.59
CA ARG A 334 -9.44 -6.25 -32.95
C ARG A 334 -8.00 -6.70 -32.83
N TRP A 335 -7.81 -7.87 -32.24
CA TRP A 335 -6.52 -8.58 -32.16
C TRP A 335 -6.12 -9.19 -33.51
N ASN A 336 -4.86 -8.99 -33.90
CA ASN A 336 -4.22 -9.68 -35.01
C ASN A 336 -3.13 -10.63 -34.49
N SER A 337 -3.38 -11.94 -34.56
CA SER A 337 -2.46 -12.97 -34.08
C SER A 337 -1.14 -13.07 -34.86
N THR A 338 -1.09 -12.56 -36.08
CA THR A 338 0.11 -12.60 -36.94
C THR A 338 1.07 -11.48 -36.59
N THR A 339 0.57 -10.26 -36.38
CA THR A 339 1.39 -9.11 -35.96
C THR A 339 1.55 -9.01 -34.44
N ARG A 340 0.72 -9.72 -33.67
CA ARG A 340 0.59 -9.60 -32.20
C ARG A 340 0.21 -8.19 -31.74
N LEU A 341 -0.63 -7.51 -32.52
CA LEU A 341 -1.11 -6.15 -32.25
C LEU A 341 -2.62 -6.09 -32.22
N TYR A 342 -3.15 -5.14 -31.46
CA TYR A 342 -4.49 -4.63 -31.66
C TYR A 342 -4.49 -3.45 -32.64
N ALA A 343 -5.62 -3.26 -33.32
CA ALA A 343 -5.92 -2.05 -34.09
C ALA A 343 -7.39 -1.65 -33.84
N PRO A 344 -7.75 -0.36 -33.93
CA PRO A 344 -9.15 0.08 -33.95
C PRO A 344 -9.94 -0.57 -35.08
N LEU A 345 -11.22 -0.85 -34.85
CA LEU A 345 -12.15 -1.37 -35.85
C LEU A 345 -12.77 -0.29 -36.73
N GLU A 346 -13.06 0.86 -36.12
CA GLU A 346 -13.75 1.99 -36.72
C GLU A 346 -13.06 3.29 -36.28
N GLY A 347 -13.04 4.28 -37.17
CA GLY A 347 -12.38 5.57 -36.95
C GLY A 347 -11.25 5.83 -37.92
N GLU A 348 -11.39 6.87 -38.74
CA GLU A 348 -10.24 7.54 -39.36
C GLU A 348 -9.69 8.53 -38.33
N PHE A 349 -8.63 8.14 -37.62
CA PHE A 349 -7.94 9.06 -36.73
C PHE A 349 -7.19 10.10 -37.56
N SER A 350 -7.21 11.34 -37.10
CA SER A 350 -6.50 12.47 -37.71
C SER A 350 -5.47 13.04 -36.76
N ALA A 351 -4.41 13.65 -37.28
CA ALA A 351 -3.52 14.46 -36.46
C ALA A 351 -4.32 15.55 -35.70
N GLY A 352 -4.14 15.61 -34.38
CA GLY A 352 -4.91 16.47 -33.49
C GLY A 352 -6.04 15.79 -32.71
N ASP A 353 -6.44 14.56 -33.07
CA ASP A 353 -7.43 13.80 -32.30
C ASP A 353 -6.94 13.48 -30.88
N VAL A 354 -7.87 13.50 -29.92
CA VAL A 354 -7.59 13.35 -28.49
C VAL A 354 -8.21 12.09 -27.89
N PHE A 355 -7.51 11.50 -26.92
CA PHE A 355 -7.89 10.23 -26.30
C PHE A 355 -7.37 10.10 -24.86
N GLN A 356 -7.89 9.11 -24.15
CA GLN A 356 -7.36 8.61 -22.89
C GLN A 356 -7.08 7.12 -22.99
N LEU A 357 -6.12 6.68 -22.17
CA LEU A 357 -5.80 5.28 -21.96
C LEU A 357 -6.30 4.87 -20.58
N VAL A 358 -6.88 3.68 -20.46
CA VAL A 358 -7.34 3.14 -19.17
C VAL A 358 -6.81 1.74 -18.97
N ALA A 359 -6.00 1.54 -17.93
CA ALA A 359 -5.61 0.21 -17.50
C ALA A 359 -6.53 -0.27 -16.38
N ARG A 360 -7.17 -1.43 -16.53
CA ARG A 360 -8.10 -2.02 -15.54
C ARG A 360 -8.02 -3.55 -15.51
N GLU A 361 -8.81 -4.20 -14.66
CA GLU A 361 -8.74 -5.66 -14.43
C GLU A 361 -7.33 -6.13 -13.98
N ILE A 362 -6.57 -5.25 -13.29
CA ILE A 362 -5.19 -5.50 -12.82
C ILE A 362 -5.24 -6.10 -11.41
N PRO A 363 -4.81 -7.35 -11.18
CA PRO A 363 -4.87 -7.94 -9.85
C PRO A 363 -4.03 -7.18 -8.81
N ARG A 364 -4.47 -7.20 -7.55
CA ARG A 364 -3.80 -6.54 -6.42
C ARG A 364 -2.33 -6.97 -6.31
N GLY A 365 -1.43 -5.99 -6.20
CA GLY A 365 0.01 -6.21 -6.12
C GLY A 365 0.68 -6.56 -7.45
N ARG A 366 -0.03 -6.47 -8.59
CA ARG A 366 0.54 -6.54 -9.93
C ARG A 366 0.87 -5.13 -10.44
N TYR A 367 1.77 -5.06 -11.42
CA TYR A 367 2.36 -3.82 -11.92
C TYR A 367 1.88 -3.50 -13.33
N ALA A 368 1.87 -2.21 -13.67
CA ALA A 368 1.69 -1.74 -15.03
C ALA A 368 2.80 -0.75 -15.40
N TYR A 369 3.19 -0.75 -16.67
CA TYR A 369 4.06 0.26 -17.27
C TYR A 369 3.43 0.67 -18.60
N VAL A 370 3.18 1.97 -18.81
CA VAL A 370 2.49 2.48 -20.00
C VAL A 370 3.37 3.49 -20.70
N PHE A 371 3.56 3.30 -22.00
CA PHE A 371 4.40 4.15 -22.83
C PHE A 371 3.91 4.14 -24.29
N SER A 372 4.18 5.22 -25.02
CA SER A 372 3.79 5.36 -26.43
C SER A 372 4.97 5.69 -27.31
N GLN A 373 4.89 5.31 -28.58
CA GLN A 373 5.76 5.78 -29.65
C GLN A 373 4.94 6.65 -30.61
N ASN A 374 5.44 7.86 -30.86
CA ASN A 374 4.88 8.79 -31.85
C ASN A 374 5.40 8.43 -33.27
N PRO A 375 4.82 8.99 -34.36
CA PRO A 375 5.24 8.70 -35.73
C PRO A 375 6.70 9.11 -36.07
N ASP A 376 7.30 9.99 -35.28
CA ASP A 376 8.73 10.35 -35.35
C ASP A 376 9.68 9.28 -34.75
N GLY A 377 9.10 8.22 -34.18
CA GLY A 377 9.84 7.13 -33.52
C GLY A 377 10.22 7.40 -32.07
N ARG A 378 9.93 8.59 -31.51
CA ARG A 378 10.21 8.97 -30.12
C ARG A 378 9.27 8.23 -29.17
N VAL A 379 9.83 7.69 -28.07
CA VAL A 379 9.06 6.96 -27.05
C VAL A 379 8.93 7.75 -25.75
N ASN A 380 7.70 7.88 -25.25
CA ASN A 380 7.35 8.63 -24.05
C ASN A 380 6.78 7.69 -22.96
N LEU A 381 7.19 7.88 -21.71
CA LEU A 381 6.65 7.16 -20.54
C LEU A 381 5.41 7.90 -20.02
N HIS A 382 4.32 7.17 -19.79
CA HIS A 382 3.07 7.70 -19.23
C HIS A 382 2.78 7.17 -17.83
N PHE A 383 3.22 5.94 -17.53
CA PHE A 383 3.08 5.31 -16.22
C PHE A 383 4.20 4.28 -15.96
N PRO A 384 4.76 4.17 -14.75
CA PRO A 384 4.54 5.02 -13.58
C PRO A 384 4.94 6.48 -13.85
N LYS A 385 4.31 7.43 -13.16
CA LYS A 385 4.65 8.84 -13.31
C LYS A 385 5.99 9.11 -12.62
N ILE A 386 6.90 9.77 -13.31
CA ILE A 386 8.18 10.24 -12.79
C ILE A 386 8.21 11.75 -13.04
N SER A 387 8.37 12.54 -11.98
CA SER A 387 8.40 14.01 -12.05
C SER A 387 9.25 14.57 -10.90
N ASP A 388 9.56 15.86 -10.95
CA ASP A 388 10.24 16.56 -9.86
C ASP A 388 9.46 16.52 -8.52
N ALA A 389 8.14 16.28 -8.58
CA ALA A 389 7.28 16.09 -7.41
C ALA A 389 7.29 14.64 -6.87
N GLY A 390 8.07 13.74 -7.47
CA GLY A 390 8.25 12.35 -7.04
C GLY A 390 7.85 11.31 -8.08
N LYS A 391 7.96 10.04 -7.67
CA LYS A 391 7.64 8.83 -8.45
C LYS A 391 6.32 8.24 -7.97
N SER A 392 5.43 7.83 -8.87
CA SER A 392 4.27 7.02 -8.49
C SER A 392 4.66 5.55 -8.36
N ALA A 393 4.02 4.84 -7.44
CA ALA A 393 4.13 3.39 -7.34
C ALA A 393 3.60 2.73 -8.63
N GLY A 394 4.29 1.68 -9.08
CA GLY A 394 3.90 0.94 -10.28
C GLY A 394 2.85 -0.15 -10.03
N PHE A 395 2.57 -0.49 -8.77
CA PHE A 395 1.62 -1.53 -8.38
C PHE A 395 0.19 -1.01 -8.18
N VAL A 396 -0.78 -1.93 -8.27
CA VAL A 396 -2.21 -1.65 -8.09
C VAL A 396 -2.73 -2.23 -6.78
N LEU A 397 -3.56 -1.47 -6.05
CA LEU A 397 -4.16 -1.90 -4.77
C LEU A 397 -5.44 -2.71 -4.89
N GLU A 398 -6.24 -2.50 -5.94
CA GLU A 398 -7.52 -3.19 -6.15
C GLU A 398 -7.65 -3.72 -7.58
N PHE A 399 -8.30 -4.86 -7.73
CA PHE A 399 -8.68 -5.39 -9.04
C PHE A 399 -9.60 -4.44 -9.85
N ASN A 400 -10.42 -3.65 -9.15
CA ASN A 400 -11.37 -2.72 -9.74
C ASN A 400 -10.81 -1.30 -9.94
N ALA A 401 -9.56 -1.04 -9.54
CA ALA A 401 -8.96 0.27 -9.75
C ALA A 401 -8.62 0.46 -11.23
N GLU A 402 -9.09 1.58 -11.80
CA GLU A 402 -8.65 2.01 -13.12
C GLU A 402 -7.45 2.96 -12.99
N ILE A 403 -6.46 2.83 -13.86
CA ILE A 403 -5.41 3.84 -14.06
C ILE A 403 -5.73 4.57 -15.36
N VAL A 404 -6.31 5.77 -15.24
CA VAL A 404 -6.59 6.65 -16.39
C VAL A 404 -5.37 7.53 -16.66
N ILE A 405 -4.95 7.55 -17.93
CA ILE A 405 -3.74 8.18 -18.42
C ILE A 405 -4.12 9.21 -19.51
N PRO A 406 -3.67 10.47 -19.38
CA PRO A 406 -2.72 10.96 -18.37
C PRO A 406 -3.36 11.21 -16.98
N SER A 407 -4.64 11.57 -16.94
CA SER A 407 -5.51 11.64 -15.76
C SER A 407 -6.97 11.71 -16.22
N GLU A 408 -7.95 11.60 -15.31
CA GLU A 408 -9.37 11.82 -15.66
C GLU A 408 -9.64 13.21 -16.27
N GLU A 409 -8.86 14.22 -15.86
CA GLU A 409 -9.02 15.63 -16.24
C GLU A 409 -8.21 16.04 -17.50
N SER A 410 -7.43 15.12 -18.08
CA SER A 410 -6.55 15.43 -19.21
C SER A 410 -6.58 14.35 -20.29
N VAL A 411 -6.15 14.70 -21.50
CA VAL A 411 -6.15 13.83 -22.68
C VAL A 411 -4.78 13.79 -23.33
N LEU A 412 -4.42 12.66 -23.93
CA LEU A 412 -3.35 12.56 -24.92
C LEU A 412 -3.87 13.05 -26.28
N GLN A 413 -2.94 13.43 -27.17
CA GLN A 413 -3.24 13.89 -28.53
C GLN A 413 -2.33 13.21 -29.55
N LEU A 414 -2.88 12.78 -30.69
CA LEU A 414 -2.09 12.28 -31.82
C LEU A 414 -1.34 13.44 -32.47
N SER A 415 -0.02 13.48 -32.31
CA SER A 415 0.78 14.69 -32.57
C SER A 415 1.05 14.99 -34.04
N ALA A 416 0.95 13.98 -34.92
CA ALA A 416 1.27 14.09 -36.34
C ALA A 416 0.60 12.95 -37.13
N PRO A 417 0.46 13.06 -38.46
CA PRO A 417 0.08 11.93 -39.31
C PRO A 417 1.12 10.80 -39.25
N GLY A 418 0.67 9.55 -39.33
CA GLY A 418 1.53 8.36 -39.32
C GLY A 418 1.06 7.27 -38.35
N GLU A 419 1.99 6.43 -37.89
CA GLU A 419 1.70 5.34 -36.96
C GLU A 419 2.07 5.71 -35.52
N ASP A 420 1.08 5.71 -34.63
CA ASP A 420 1.27 5.76 -33.18
C ASP A 420 1.14 4.34 -32.61
N PHE A 421 2.04 3.99 -31.70
CA PHE A 421 1.95 2.74 -30.94
C PHE A 421 1.76 3.03 -29.46
N LEU A 422 0.76 2.41 -28.86
CA LEU A 422 0.42 2.57 -27.44
C LEU A 422 0.60 1.22 -26.77
N CYS A 423 1.56 1.13 -25.85
CA CYS A 423 1.90 -0.10 -25.15
C CYS A 423 1.58 0.03 -23.66
N ILE A 424 0.95 -0.99 -23.11
CA ILE A 424 1.00 -1.30 -21.69
C ILE A 424 1.68 -2.64 -21.48
N LEU A 425 2.58 -2.70 -20.52
CA LEU A 425 3.25 -3.91 -20.07
C LEU A 425 2.74 -4.22 -18.66
N PHE A 426 1.91 -5.26 -18.52
CA PHE A 426 1.44 -5.73 -17.23
C PHE A 426 2.45 -6.73 -16.69
N SER A 427 2.89 -6.58 -15.44
CA SER A 427 3.93 -7.44 -14.84
C SER A 427 3.48 -8.07 -13.52
N LYS A 428 3.90 -9.32 -13.30
CA LYS A 428 3.58 -10.12 -12.11
C LYS A 428 4.30 -9.62 -10.85
N SER A 429 5.47 -9.00 -11.04
CA SER A 429 6.35 -8.37 -10.04
C SER A 429 6.91 -7.04 -10.57
N GLU A 430 7.65 -6.29 -9.73
CA GLU A 430 8.37 -5.10 -10.19
C GLU A 430 9.49 -5.50 -11.16
N ILE A 431 9.53 -4.83 -12.33
CA ILE A 431 10.68 -4.88 -13.23
C ILE A 431 11.75 -3.93 -12.66
N THR A 432 12.64 -4.47 -11.83
CA THR A 432 13.60 -3.69 -11.04
C THR A 432 14.62 -2.91 -11.88
N ASP A 433 14.87 -3.37 -13.11
CA ASP A 433 15.75 -2.74 -14.11
C ASP A 433 14.96 -1.96 -15.18
N PHE A 434 13.67 -1.63 -14.92
CA PHE A 434 12.79 -0.97 -15.89
C PHE A 434 13.37 0.31 -16.46
N GLU A 435 14.03 1.15 -15.65
CA GLU A 435 14.58 2.44 -16.11
C GLU A 435 15.74 2.24 -17.11
N GLU A 436 16.62 1.24 -16.88
CA GLU A 436 17.67 0.86 -17.83
C GLU A 436 17.06 0.28 -19.12
N ARG A 437 16.10 -0.64 -18.98
CA ARG A 437 15.39 -1.23 -20.11
C ARG A 437 14.66 -0.18 -20.94
N PHE A 438 13.99 0.77 -20.29
CA PHE A 438 13.26 1.84 -20.96
C PHE A 438 14.20 2.80 -21.68
N ALA A 439 15.33 3.18 -21.07
CA ALA A 439 16.37 3.97 -21.75
C ALA A 439 16.94 3.24 -22.98
N ARG A 440 17.17 1.91 -22.89
CA ARG A 440 17.56 1.08 -24.03
C ARG A 440 16.48 1.02 -25.12
N LEU A 441 15.21 0.96 -24.73
CA LEU A 441 14.07 1.00 -25.67
C LEU A 441 13.96 2.35 -26.40
N GLN A 442 14.21 3.46 -25.71
CA GLN A 442 14.26 4.78 -26.33
C GLN A 442 15.41 4.92 -27.34
N ALA A 443 16.57 4.31 -27.06
CA ALA A 443 17.77 4.39 -27.88
C ALA A 443 17.83 3.40 -29.07
N LEU A 444 16.91 2.43 -29.16
CA LEU A 444 16.84 1.46 -30.26
C LEU A 444 16.13 2.05 -31.49
N ASP A 445 16.55 1.64 -32.69
CA ASP A 445 15.81 1.86 -33.93
C ASP A 445 14.60 0.90 -34.07
N GLY A 446 13.72 1.18 -35.04
CA GLY A 446 12.55 0.35 -35.38
C GLY A 446 11.25 0.82 -34.73
N ASN A 447 10.18 0.05 -34.92
CA ASN A 447 8.86 0.37 -34.34
C ASN A 447 8.69 -0.20 -32.92
N LEU A 448 7.76 0.34 -32.14
CA LEU A 448 7.61 0.01 -30.73
C LEU A 448 7.45 -1.49 -30.46
N PRO A 449 6.65 -2.27 -31.23
CA PRO A 449 6.57 -3.72 -31.06
C PRO A 449 7.93 -4.43 -31.13
N GLN A 450 8.77 -4.08 -32.11
CA GLN A 450 10.11 -4.64 -32.27
C GLN A 450 11.04 -4.27 -31.11
N ARG A 451 10.97 -3.02 -30.63
CA ARG A 451 11.78 -2.57 -29.50
C ARG A 451 11.35 -3.22 -28.19
N VAL A 452 10.03 -3.37 -27.97
CA VAL A 452 9.44 -4.04 -26.80
C VAL A 452 9.87 -5.50 -26.74
N ASP A 453 9.75 -6.25 -27.84
CA ASP A 453 10.16 -7.65 -27.93
C ASP A 453 11.67 -7.82 -27.67
N LYS A 454 12.50 -6.92 -28.22
CA LYS A 454 13.96 -6.93 -28.03
C LYS A 454 14.43 -6.55 -26.62
N VAL A 455 13.63 -5.80 -25.85
CA VAL A 455 14.01 -5.24 -24.54
C VAL A 455 13.36 -5.95 -23.35
N PHE A 456 12.15 -6.48 -23.53
CA PHE A 456 11.36 -7.12 -22.48
C PHE A 456 10.95 -8.56 -22.83
N GLY A 457 11.29 -9.07 -24.01
CA GLY A 457 10.89 -10.41 -24.47
C GLY A 457 11.40 -11.57 -23.61
N ASP A 458 12.46 -11.36 -22.82
CA ASP A 458 12.96 -12.27 -21.79
C ASP A 458 12.02 -12.40 -20.58
N LEU A 459 11.05 -11.49 -20.43
CA LEU A 459 10.02 -11.53 -19.39
C LEU A 459 8.68 -12.10 -19.89
N PHE A 460 8.54 -12.41 -21.19
CA PHE A 460 7.26 -12.80 -21.77
C PHE A 460 7.02 -14.31 -21.57
N PRO A 461 5.87 -14.73 -21.00
CA PRO A 461 5.52 -16.13 -20.90
C PRO A 461 5.47 -16.81 -22.28
N ALA A 462 5.58 -18.15 -22.30
CA ALA A 462 5.46 -18.90 -23.53
C ALA A 462 4.11 -18.60 -24.22
N SER A 463 4.08 -18.59 -25.56
CA SER A 463 2.90 -18.10 -26.29
C SER A 463 1.63 -18.96 -26.13
N ASN A 464 1.74 -20.15 -25.55
CA ASN A 464 0.59 -21.00 -25.17
C ASN A 464 0.01 -20.64 -23.78
N ASP A 465 0.79 -19.93 -22.95
CA ASP A 465 0.45 -19.57 -21.58
C ASP A 465 -0.30 -18.24 -21.50
N VAL A 466 -0.44 -17.52 -22.63
CA VAL A 466 -1.11 -16.21 -22.74
C VAL A 466 -2.25 -16.27 -23.75
N ARG A 467 -3.47 -15.94 -23.32
CA ARG A 467 -4.66 -15.85 -24.17
C ARG A 467 -5.15 -14.40 -24.27
N TYR A 468 -4.97 -13.81 -25.45
CA TYR A 468 -5.45 -12.47 -25.80
C TYR A 468 -6.94 -12.45 -26.17
N GLY A 469 -7.65 -11.41 -25.76
CA GLY A 469 -9.03 -11.13 -26.15
C GLY A 469 -9.14 -10.73 -27.62
N ARG A 470 -10.15 -11.19 -28.35
CA ARG A 470 -10.26 -10.94 -29.81
C ARG A 470 -10.76 -9.55 -30.16
N GLU A 471 -11.72 -9.03 -29.40
CA GLU A 471 -12.46 -7.78 -29.65
C GLU A 471 -12.33 -6.78 -28.50
N LYS A 472 -11.52 -7.14 -27.49
CA LYS A 472 -11.21 -6.39 -26.28
C LYS A 472 -9.70 -6.48 -26.08
N MET A 473 -9.04 -5.36 -25.82
CA MET A 473 -7.63 -5.33 -25.43
C MET A 473 -7.48 -5.88 -24.01
N ALA A 474 -7.39 -7.20 -23.89
CA ALA A 474 -7.25 -7.88 -22.61
C ALA A 474 -6.46 -9.18 -22.77
N PHE A 475 -5.89 -9.69 -21.69
CA PHE A 475 -5.27 -11.01 -21.67
C PHE A 475 -5.59 -11.76 -20.37
N ILE A 476 -5.42 -13.08 -20.45
CA ILE A 476 -5.25 -13.95 -19.29
C ILE A 476 -3.95 -14.72 -19.52
N ALA A 477 -3.02 -14.64 -18.56
CA ALA A 477 -1.79 -15.43 -18.56
C ALA A 477 -1.77 -16.40 -17.38
N VAL A 478 -1.14 -17.56 -17.54
CA VAL A 478 -0.92 -18.55 -16.46
C VAL A 478 0.54 -19.00 -16.49
N THR A 479 1.35 -18.55 -15.54
CA THR A 479 2.79 -18.85 -15.49
C THR A 479 3.30 -19.00 -14.06
N THR A 480 4.22 -19.95 -13.86
CA THR A 480 4.94 -20.17 -12.60
C THR A 480 6.09 -19.17 -12.39
N GLU A 481 6.58 -18.55 -13.46
CA GLU A 481 7.59 -17.50 -13.40
C GLU A 481 7.08 -16.33 -12.57
N GLN A 482 7.94 -15.75 -11.72
CA GLN A 482 7.56 -14.63 -10.85
C GLN A 482 7.80 -13.27 -11.52
N ASN A 483 8.80 -13.19 -12.40
CA ASN A 483 9.16 -11.99 -13.15
C ASN A 483 8.61 -12.05 -14.59
N ALA A 484 7.33 -12.38 -14.70
CA ALA A 484 6.63 -12.49 -15.97
C ALA A 484 5.85 -11.21 -16.29
N ALA A 485 5.89 -10.78 -17.55
CA ALA A 485 5.16 -9.63 -18.05
C ALA A 485 4.48 -9.90 -19.41
N VAL A 486 3.33 -9.26 -19.65
CA VAL A 486 2.56 -9.40 -20.89
C VAL A 486 2.30 -8.01 -21.50
N PRO A 487 2.72 -7.76 -22.75
CA PRO A 487 2.41 -6.53 -23.45
C PRO A 487 1.03 -6.58 -24.10
N LEU A 488 0.23 -5.51 -23.96
CA LEU A 488 -0.84 -5.20 -24.90
C LEU A 488 -0.42 -3.96 -25.71
N ILE A 489 -0.34 -4.11 -27.02
CA ILE A 489 0.07 -3.03 -27.93
C ILE A 489 -1.06 -2.73 -28.92
N LEU A 490 -1.48 -1.46 -28.95
CA LEU A 490 -2.39 -0.90 -29.93
C LEU A 490 -1.59 -0.13 -30.99
N ARG A 491 -1.88 -0.38 -32.28
CA ARG A 491 -1.42 0.46 -33.40
C ARG A 491 -2.56 1.35 -33.85
N VAL A 492 -2.38 2.66 -33.74
CA VAL A 492 -3.28 3.70 -34.26
C VAL A 492 -2.62 4.31 -35.50
N VAL A 493 -3.41 4.66 -36.51
CA VAL A 493 -2.90 5.32 -37.73
C VAL A 493 -3.64 6.63 -37.90
N ALA A 494 -2.91 7.74 -37.71
CA ALA A 494 -3.39 9.09 -37.92
C ALA A 494 -3.18 9.51 -39.39
N LYS A 495 -4.19 10.15 -39.98
CA LYS A 495 -4.13 10.80 -41.29
C LYS A 495 -3.68 12.26 -41.21
#